data_AF-A0A6J0UT23-F1
#
_entry.id   AF-A0A6J0UT23-F1
#
_cell.length_a   1.000
_cell.length_b   1.000
_cell.length_c   1.000
_cell.angle_alpha   90.00
_cell.angle_beta   90.00
_cell.angle_gamma   90.00
#
_symmetry.space_group_name_H-M   'P 1'
#
loop_
_entity.id
_entity.type
_entity.pdbx_description
1 polymer ?
#
loop_
_entity_poly.entity_id
_entity_poly.type
_entity_poly.pdbx_seq_one_letter_code
_entity_poly.pdbx_strand_id
1 'polypeptide(L)'
;MPAASWTLSGVMRARYPLLLWLASPAAACLFCFSDAKRRLRVCQYFLGHQSEQHGACLETLRASFQPYDTTEVDVTEIEKLKDIFTRSIFFLEEKGMAKVPYRQAFSEAVGWVKKEVGQLKTAPACIPPCGFQIEARHYRCSSCSFEDCPLPIDCPSTSSF
;
A
#
# COMPACT_ATOMS: atom_id res chain seq x y z
N MET A 1 -44.68 -39.13 -33.62
CA MET A 1 -44.94 -39.97 -32.42
C MET A 1 -43.80 -40.98 -32.32
N PRO A 2 -43.16 -41.26 -31.16
CA PRO A 2 -43.22 -40.66 -29.81
C PRO A 2 -42.03 -39.67 -29.59
N ALA A 3 -42.03 -38.66 -28.70
CA ALA A 3 -42.33 -38.54 -27.27
C ALA A 3 -41.29 -39.22 -26.34
N ALA A 4 -40.32 -38.43 -25.86
CA ALA A 4 -39.61 -38.69 -24.61
C ALA A 4 -39.03 -37.37 -24.07
N SER A 5 -39.85 -36.70 -23.26
CA SER A 5 -39.48 -35.55 -22.44
C SER A 5 -38.62 -36.00 -21.27
N TRP A 6 -37.53 -35.27 -20.99
CA TRP A 6 -36.86 -35.33 -19.69
C TRP A 6 -36.80 -33.91 -19.13
N THR A 7 -37.66 -33.64 -18.17
CA THR A 7 -37.50 -32.55 -17.21
C THR A 7 -36.70 -33.10 -16.03
N LEU A 8 -35.67 -32.38 -15.58
CA LEU A 8 -35.26 -32.36 -14.17
C LEU A 8 -34.61 -31.02 -13.89
N SER A 9 -35.41 -30.13 -13.30
CA SER A 9 -35.02 -28.84 -12.76
C SER A 9 -34.03 -29.04 -11.63
N GLY A 10 -32.76 -28.70 -11.87
CA GLY A 10 -31.74 -28.55 -10.84
C GLY A 10 -31.58 -27.08 -10.47
N VAL A 11 -32.29 -26.60 -9.45
CA VAL A 11 -31.98 -25.31 -8.82
C VAL A 11 -30.71 -25.50 -7.99
N MET A 12 -29.55 -25.30 -8.61
CA MET A 12 -28.30 -25.14 -7.86
C MET A 12 -28.35 -23.80 -7.12
N ARG A 13 -28.65 -23.85 -5.82
CA ARG A 13 -28.34 -22.75 -4.91
C ARG A 13 -26.82 -22.59 -4.85
N ALA A 14 -26.28 -21.70 -5.68
CA ALA A 14 -24.93 -21.20 -5.52
C ALA A 14 -24.83 -20.50 -4.16
N ARG A 15 -24.29 -21.20 -3.15
CA ARG A 15 -23.78 -20.58 -1.93
C ARG A 15 -22.51 -19.83 -2.32
N TYR A 16 -22.65 -18.57 -2.68
CA TYR A 16 -21.51 -17.67 -2.81
C TYR A 16 -20.81 -17.60 -1.45
N PRO A 17 -19.52 -17.95 -1.36
CA PRO A 17 -18.79 -17.72 -0.13
C PRO A 17 -18.77 -16.21 0.13
N LEU A 18 -19.05 -15.85 1.37
CA LEU A 18 -18.88 -14.50 1.89
C LEU A 18 -17.45 -14.06 1.54
N LEU A 19 -17.32 -13.12 0.59
CA LEU A 19 -16.05 -12.51 0.24
C LEU A 19 -15.52 -11.83 1.50
N LEU A 20 -14.63 -12.52 2.22
CA LEU A 20 -13.68 -11.90 3.11
C LEU A 20 -13.02 -10.80 2.30
N TRP A 21 -13.26 -9.54 2.68
CA TRP A 21 -12.50 -8.42 2.19
C TRP A 21 -11.05 -8.71 2.54
N LEU A 22 -10.29 -9.25 1.58
CA LEU A 22 -8.85 -9.24 1.62
C LEU A 22 -8.50 -7.75 1.71
N ALA A 23 -8.22 -7.27 2.91
CA ALA A 23 -7.41 -6.09 3.10
C ALA A 23 -6.13 -6.39 2.32
N SER A 24 -6.07 -5.89 1.09
CA SER A 24 -4.94 -6.09 0.22
C SER A 24 -3.75 -5.51 0.99
N PRO A 25 -2.78 -6.31 1.45
CA PRO A 25 -1.63 -5.76 2.14
C PRO A 25 -1.07 -4.70 1.22
N ALA A 26 -0.93 -3.48 1.72
CA ALA A 26 -0.65 -2.34 0.89
C ALA A 26 0.73 -2.54 0.27
N ALA A 27 0.80 -3.05 -0.96
CA ALA A 27 2.03 -3.63 -1.52
C ALA A 27 3.14 -2.62 -1.88
N ALA A 28 3.11 -1.42 -1.29
CA ALA A 28 4.10 -0.34 -1.32
C ALA A 28 3.52 0.86 -0.57
N CYS A 29 4.32 1.64 0.18
CA CYS A 29 3.81 2.84 0.87
C CYS A 29 3.16 3.89 -0.07
N LEU A 30 3.62 3.96 -1.32
CA LEU A 30 2.98 4.74 -2.40
C LEU A 30 1.46 4.49 -2.50
N PHE A 31 1.01 3.27 -2.21
CA PHE A 31 -0.39 2.85 -2.35
C PHE A 31 -1.26 3.34 -1.20
N CYS A 32 -0.69 3.68 -0.04
CA CYS A 32 -1.42 4.35 1.04
C CYS A 32 -1.84 5.77 0.66
N PHE A 33 -1.06 6.42 -0.21
CA PHE A 33 -1.24 7.83 -0.58
C PHE A 33 -1.69 8.02 -2.04
N SER A 34 -2.11 6.95 -2.71
CA SER A 34 -2.67 6.99 -4.05
C SER A 34 -3.86 6.06 -4.19
N ASP A 35 -4.80 6.38 -5.07
CA ASP A 35 -5.88 5.49 -5.44
C ASP A 35 -5.57 4.75 -6.76
N ALA A 36 -6.39 3.75 -7.08
CA ALA A 36 -6.22 2.94 -8.29
C ALA A 36 -6.35 3.77 -9.58
N LYS A 37 -7.22 4.78 -9.61
CA LYS A 37 -7.41 5.65 -10.78
C LYS A 37 -6.17 6.48 -11.04
N ARG A 38 -5.55 7.04 -9.99
CA ARG A 38 -4.33 7.84 -10.09
C ARG A 38 -3.15 7.01 -10.58
N ARG A 39 -2.97 5.80 -10.07
CA ARG A 39 -1.91 4.90 -10.54
C ARG A 39 -2.13 4.47 -12.00
N LEU A 40 -3.38 4.22 -12.41
CA LEU A 40 -3.69 3.94 -13.81
C LEU A 40 -3.35 5.14 -14.71
N ARG A 41 -3.68 6.37 -14.28
CA ARG A 41 -3.31 7.59 -15.03
C ARG A 41 -1.82 7.71 -15.27
N VAL A 42 -0.97 7.40 -14.27
CA VAL A 42 0.50 7.33 -14.48
C VAL A 42 0.83 6.43 -15.67
N CYS A 43 0.30 5.20 -15.69
CA CYS A 43 0.55 4.26 -16.79
C CYS A 43 -0.04 4.74 -18.13
N GLN A 44 -1.17 5.44 -18.12
CA GLN A 44 -1.76 6.03 -19.32
C GLN A 44 -0.91 7.17 -19.89
N TYR A 45 -0.23 7.95 -19.05
CA TYR A 45 0.72 8.96 -19.53
C TYR A 45 1.92 8.32 -20.25
N PHE A 46 2.40 7.17 -19.78
CA PHE A 46 3.52 6.45 -20.42
C PHE A 46 3.12 5.68 -21.69
N LEU A 47 1.95 5.04 -21.67
CA LEU A 47 1.57 4.04 -22.68
C LEU A 47 0.40 4.46 -23.58
N GLY A 48 -0.24 5.59 -23.28
CA GLY A 48 -1.50 6.01 -23.89
C GLY A 48 -2.73 5.32 -23.27
N HIS A 49 -3.92 5.90 -23.48
CA HIS A 49 -5.16 5.47 -22.84
C HIS A 49 -5.70 4.12 -23.32
N GLN A 50 -5.30 3.64 -24.50
CA GLN A 50 -5.81 2.42 -25.13
C GLN A 50 -4.85 1.23 -25.03
N SER A 51 -3.72 1.37 -24.33
CA SER A 51 -2.71 0.31 -24.27
C SER A 51 -3.18 -0.90 -23.46
N GLU A 52 -2.98 -2.09 -23.98
CA GLU A 52 -3.19 -3.36 -23.25
C GLU A 52 -2.09 -3.61 -22.19
N GLN A 53 -1.02 -2.82 -22.19
CA GLN A 53 0.13 -3.02 -21.31
C GLN A 53 0.00 -2.31 -19.94
N HIS A 54 -1.15 -1.69 -19.64
CA HIS A 54 -1.36 -1.02 -18.34
C HIS A 54 -1.16 -1.96 -17.15
N GLY A 55 -1.58 -3.22 -17.26
CA GLY A 55 -1.36 -4.22 -16.21
C GLY A 55 0.12 -4.40 -15.89
N ALA A 56 0.96 -4.61 -16.91
CA ALA A 56 2.41 -4.77 -16.73
C ALA A 56 3.08 -3.50 -16.17
N CYS A 57 2.61 -2.32 -16.58
CA CYS A 57 3.07 -1.05 -16.02
C CYS A 57 2.71 -0.92 -14.53
N LEU A 58 1.47 -1.23 -14.15
CA LEU A 58 1.00 -1.17 -12.76
C LEU A 58 1.75 -2.17 -11.86
N GLU A 59 2.00 -3.39 -12.34
CA GLU A 59 2.82 -4.36 -11.60
C GLU A 59 4.26 -3.87 -11.43
N THR A 60 4.84 -3.27 -12.47
CA THR A 60 6.19 -2.69 -12.36
C THR A 60 6.20 -1.51 -11.39
N LEU A 61 5.17 -0.67 -11.37
CA LEU A 61 5.02 0.43 -10.42
C LEU A 61 4.97 -0.11 -8.99
N ARG A 62 4.11 -1.11 -8.72
CA ARG A 62 4.04 -1.77 -7.42
C ARG A 62 5.40 -2.32 -7.01
N ALA A 63 6.01 -3.14 -7.85
CA ALA A 63 7.30 -3.78 -7.56
C ALA A 63 8.42 -2.75 -7.28
N SER A 64 8.43 -1.63 -7.99
CA SER A 64 9.44 -0.58 -7.81
C SER A 64 9.35 0.08 -6.42
N PHE A 65 8.14 0.22 -5.88
CA PHE A 65 7.90 0.86 -4.59
C PHE A 65 7.66 -0.12 -3.43
N GLN A 66 7.64 -1.43 -3.70
CA GLN A 66 7.49 -2.49 -2.70
C GLN A 66 8.50 -2.38 -1.53
N PRO A 67 9.78 -1.99 -1.74
CA PRO A 67 10.73 -1.86 -0.63
C PRO A 67 10.31 -0.87 0.47
N TYR A 68 9.35 0.01 0.20
CA TYR A 68 8.83 0.97 1.18
C TYR A 68 7.63 0.45 1.98
N ASP A 69 7.16 -0.77 1.73
CA ASP A 69 6.07 -1.40 2.47
C ASP A 69 6.32 -1.45 3.99
N THR A 70 7.54 -1.76 4.39
CA THR A 70 7.95 -1.84 5.81
C THR A 70 8.37 -0.49 6.40
N THR A 71 8.05 0.63 5.74
CA THR A 71 8.39 1.95 6.25
C THR A 71 7.51 2.28 7.46
N GLU A 72 8.16 2.65 8.55
CA GLU A 72 7.53 3.09 9.79
C GLU A 72 8.10 4.47 10.17
N VAL A 73 7.21 5.44 10.38
CA VAL A 73 7.61 6.82 10.69
C VAL A 73 6.90 7.33 11.92
N ASP A 74 7.56 8.24 12.62
CA ASP A 74 6.95 9.04 13.67
C ASP A 74 5.68 9.75 13.17
N VAL A 75 4.67 9.88 14.02
CA VAL A 75 3.38 10.49 13.65
C VAL A 75 3.50 11.93 13.13
N THR A 76 4.53 12.66 13.58
CA THR A 76 4.79 14.03 13.15
C THR A 76 5.34 14.13 11.72
N GLU A 77 5.79 13.03 11.14
CA GLU A 77 6.41 12.99 9.80
C GLU A 77 5.42 12.52 8.70
N ILE A 78 4.18 12.18 9.04
CA ILE A 78 3.19 11.62 8.09
C ILE A 78 2.87 12.58 6.94
N GLU A 79 2.72 13.87 7.22
CA GLU A 79 2.45 14.85 6.17
C GLU A 79 3.61 14.91 5.18
N LYS A 80 4.85 14.86 5.67
CA LYS A 80 6.04 14.81 4.80
C LYS A 80 6.11 13.49 4.02
N LEU A 81 5.82 12.36 4.66
CA LEU A 81 5.75 11.06 4.00
C LEU A 81 4.72 11.05 2.85
N LYS A 82 3.52 11.56 3.11
CA LYS A 82 2.45 11.72 2.12
C LYS A 82 2.89 12.63 0.98
N ASP A 83 3.56 13.74 1.29
CA ASP A 83 4.08 14.68 0.29
C ASP A 83 5.14 14.04 -0.60
N ILE A 84 6.04 13.23 -0.02
CA ILE A 84 7.06 12.50 -0.76
C ILE A 84 6.38 11.62 -1.83
N PHE A 85 5.46 10.75 -1.42
CA PHE A 85 4.79 9.86 -2.38
C PHE A 85 3.87 10.59 -3.35
N THR A 86 3.22 11.67 -2.92
CA THR A 86 2.39 12.51 -3.80
C THR A 86 3.22 13.18 -4.89
N ARG A 87 4.38 13.76 -4.53
CA ARG A 87 5.33 14.35 -5.49
C ARG A 87 5.95 13.30 -6.39
N SER A 88 6.21 12.11 -5.88
CA SER A 88 6.68 10.97 -6.68
C SER A 88 5.69 10.66 -7.81
N ILE A 89 4.39 10.56 -7.51
CA ILE A 89 3.36 10.35 -8.54
C ILE A 89 3.35 11.48 -9.57
N PHE A 90 3.37 12.74 -9.12
CA PHE A 90 3.38 13.88 -10.05
C PHE A 90 4.60 13.85 -10.98
N PHE A 91 5.79 13.59 -10.43
CA PHE A 91 7.02 13.41 -11.21
C PHE A 91 6.88 12.30 -12.27
N LEU A 92 6.23 11.19 -11.92
CA LEU A 92 5.98 10.10 -12.87
C LEU A 92 5.00 10.50 -13.98
N GLU A 93 3.95 11.26 -13.66
CA GLU A 93 3.02 11.81 -14.66
C GLU A 93 3.76 12.73 -15.65
N GLU A 94 4.62 13.63 -15.15
CA GLU A 94 5.45 14.52 -15.98
C GLU A 94 6.41 13.74 -16.90
N LYS A 95 7.10 12.73 -16.36
CA LYS A 95 7.99 11.86 -17.14
C LYS A 95 7.25 11.08 -18.22
N GLY A 96 6.02 10.65 -17.93
CA GLY A 96 5.14 10.01 -18.90
C GLY A 96 4.78 10.93 -20.04
N MET A 97 4.38 12.17 -19.74
CA MET A 97 4.10 13.20 -20.76
C MET A 97 5.34 13.52 -21.62
N ALA A 98 6.53 13.48 -21.03
CA ALA A 98 7.81 13.64 -21.72
C ALA A 98 8.25 12.37 -22.50
N LYS A 99 7.44 11.32 -22.53
CA LYS A 99 7.69 10.04 -23.23
C LYS A 99 8.97 9.33 -22.76
N VAL A 100 9.38 9.54 -21.51
CA VAL A 100 10.47 8.78 -20.90
C VAL A 100 10.01 7.32 -20.70
N PRO A 101 10.84 6.29 -20.94
CA PRO A 101 10.46 4.92 -20.65
C PRO A 101 10.07 4.74 -19.17
N TYR A 102 8.91 4.13 -18.89
CA TYR A 102 8.39 4.04 -17.52
C TYR A 102 9.35 3.33 -16.56
N ARG A 103 10.10 2.32 -17.02
CA ARG A 103 11.09 1.61 -16.18
C ARG A 103 12.20 2.55 -15.70
N GLN A 104 12.68 3.43 -16.58
CA GLN A 104 13.66 4.44 -16.23
C GLN A 104 13.08 5.46 -15.26
N ALA A 105 11.90 6.01 -15.57
CA ALA A 105 11.22 6.99 -14.72
C ALA A 105 10.93 6.44 -13.31
N PHE A 106 10.51 5.18 -13.20
CA PHE A 106 10.26 4.52 -11.92
C PHE A 106 11.54 4.36 -11.11
N SER A 107 12.65 3.96 -11.75
CA SER A 107 13.96 3.88 -11.08
C SER A 107 14.43 5.24 -10.55
N GLU A 108 14.25 6.31 -11.34
CA GLU A 108 14.58 7.68 -10.92
C GLU A 108 13.72 8.11 -9.72
N ALA A 109 12.41 7.89 -9.79
CA ALA A 109 11.46 8.22 -8.73
C ALA A 109 11.78 7.47 -7.43
N VAL A 110 12.09 6.18 -7.51
CA VAL A 110 12.48 5.35 -6.35
C VAL A 110 13.79 5.84 -5.74
N GLY A 111 14.77 6.23 -6.56
CA GLY A 111 16.03 6.81 -6.08
C GLY A 111 15.81 8.10 -5.30
N TRP A 112 14.93 8.98 -5.79
CA TRP A 112 14.55 10.19 -5.07
C TRP A 112 13.77 9.89 -3.78
N VAL A 113 12.76 9.01 -3.83
CA VAL A 113 11.99 8.61 -2.63
C VAL A 113 12.91 8.01 -1.57
N LYS A 114 13.92 7.20 -1.95
CA LYS A 114 14.89 6.62 -1.02
C LYS A 114 15.59 7.71 -0.21
N LYS A 115 16.03 8.77 -0.89
CA LYS A 115 16.74 9.88 -0.28
C LYS A 115 15.85 10.66 0.68
N GLU A 116 14.61 10.93 0.29
CA GLU A 116 13.69 11.74 1.11
C GLU A 116 13.12 10.95 2.30
N VAL A 117 12.72 9.69 2.09
CA VAL A 117 12.24 8.81 3.19
C VAL A 117 13.36 8.58 4.21
N GLY A 118 14.60 8.42 3.76
CA GLY A 118 15.76 8.26 4.65
C GLY A 118 16.08 9.47 5.54
N GLN A 119 15.44 10.63 5.31
CA GLN A 119 15.57 11.82 6.14
C GLN A 119 14.44 11.96 7.17
N LEU A 120 13.40 11.14 7.08
CA LEU A 120 12.30 11.16 8.03
C LEU A 120 12.74 10.56 9.37
N LYS A 121 12.13 11.03 10.45
CA LYS A 121 12.30 10.39 11.75
C LYS A 121 11.63 9.02 11.72
N THR A 122 12.42 8.00 12.03
CA THR A 122 11.94 6.63 12.23
C THR A 122 10.95 6.57 13.39
N ALA A 123 10.05 5.57 13.36
CA ALA A 123 9.18 5.27 14.49
C ALA A 123 9.97 5.21 15.81
N PRO A 124 9.50 5.88 16.88
CA PRO A 124 10.11 5.76 18.20
C PRO A 124 9.98 4.32 18.73
N ALA A 125 10.99 3.86 19.48
CA ALA A 125 10.96 2.52 20.06
C ALA A 125 10.02 2.45 21.26
N CYS A 126 9.30 1.33 21.38
CA CYS A 126 8.53 1.02 22.58
C CYS A 126 9.46 0.76 23.77
N ILE A 127 9.07 1.27 24.95
CA ILE A 127 9.80 1.10 26.20
C ILE A 127 9.19 -0.08 26.98
N PRO A 128 9.81 -1.26 27.04
CA PRO A 128 9.29 -2.39 27.81
C PRO A 128 9.29 -2.10 29.33
N PRO A 129 8.50 -2.83 30.14
CA PRO A 129 7.83 -4.09 29.82
C PRO A 129 6.35 -3.98 29.42
N CYS A 130 5.71 -2.81 29.57
CA CYS A 130 4.25 -2.66 29.56
C CYS A 130 3.86 -1.18 29.46
N GLY A 131 2.56 -0.93 29.42
CA GLY A 131 1.95 0.39 29.45
C GLY A 131 1.64 0.94 28.06
N PHE A 132 0.60 1.78 28.01
CA PHE A 132 0.24 2.52 26.80
C PHE A 132 1.22 3.68 26.57
N GLN A 133 1.75 3.78 25.35
CA GLN A 133 2.81 4.74 25.01
C GLN A 133 2.39 5.52 23.78
N ILE A 134 1.71 6.64 23.98
CA ILE A 134 1.22 7.49 22.89
C ILE A 134 2.37 8.11 22.09
N GLU A 135 3.49 8.38 22.74
CA GLU A 135 4.70 8.94 22.13
C GLU A 135 5.42 7.96 21.21
N ALA A 136 5.15 6.65 21.36
CA ALA A 136 5.70 5.60 20.48
C ALA A 136 4.70 5.14 19.42
N ARG A 137 3.52 5.76 19.36
CA ARG A 137 2.61 5.61 18.21
C ARG A 137 3.34 6.03 16.94
N HIS A 138 3.14 5.27 15.88
CA HIS A 138 3.79 5.52 14.59
C HIS A 138 2.85 5.15 13.45
N TYR A 139 3.19 5.57 12.24
CA TYR A 139 2.49 5.17 11.03
C TYR A 139 3.24 4.03 10.35
N ARG A 140 2.52 2.96 10.00
CA ARG A 140 3.06 1.81 9.28
C ARG A 140 2.49 1.74 7.88
N CYS A 141 3.38 1.74 6.88
CA CYS A 141 2.95 1.70 5.47
C CYS A 141 2.30 0.37 5.07
N SER A 142 2.66 -0.76 5.66
CA SER A 142 2.09 -2.06 5.28
C SER A 142 0.61 -2.22 5.60
N SER A 143 0.14 -1.52 6.63
CA SER A 143 -1.27 -1.46 7.04
C SER A 143 -1.96 -0.15 6.63
N CYS A 144 -1.20 0.84 6.14
CA CYS A 144 -1.64 2.21 5.90
C CYS A 144 -2.33 2.86 7.11
N SER A 145 -1.94 2.50 8.33
CA SER A 145 -2.58 2.96 9.56
C SER A 145 -1.57 3.36 10.64
N PHE A 146 -2.09 4.05 11.65
CA PHE A 146 -1.37 4.29 12.89
C PHE A 146 -1.39 3.04 13.75
N GLU A 147 -0.26 2.71 14.37
CA GLU A 147 -0.10 1.59 15.28
C GLU A 147 0.49 2.05 16.61
N ASP A 148 -0.04 1.46 17.69
CA ASP A 148 0.44 1.65 19.05
C ASP A 148 1.45 0.56 19.42
N CYS A 149 2.20 0.78 20.50
CA CYS A 149 3.11 -0.23 21.02
C CYS A 149 2.38 -1.54 21.35
N PRO A 150 2.87 -2.69 20.85
CA PRO A 150 2.26 -4.00 21.11
C PRO A 150 2.70 -4.57 22.48
N LEU A 151 2.75 -3.72 23.51
CA LEU A 151 3.09 -4.12 24.87
C LEU A 151 1.81 -4.32 25.70
N PRO A 152 1.82 -5.21 26.71
CA PRO A 152 0.70 -5.35 27.64
C PRO A 152 0.38 -4.02 28.33
N ILE A 153 -0.90 -3.71 28.51
CA ILE A 153 -1.30 -2.50 29.25
C ILE A 153 -0.98 -2.65 30.74
N ASP A 154 -1.22 -3.84 31.29
CA ASP A 154 -0.96 -4.14 32.69
C ASP A 154 0.52 -4.43 32.92
N CYS A 155 1.10 -3.66 33.84
CA CYS A 155 2.47 -3.83 34.28
C CYS A 155 2.55 -4.81 35.44
N PRO A 156 3.55 -5.72 35.47
CA PRO A 156 3.76 -6.56 36.63
C PRO A 156 4.03 -5.66 37.84
N SER A 157 3.19 -5.80 38.87
CA SER A 157 3.52 -5.23 40.17
C SER A 157 4.80 -5.89 40.63
N THR A 158 5.86 -5.11 40.85
CA THR A 158 7.08 -5.62 41.46
C THR A 158 6.72 -6.06 42.88
N SER A 159 6.34 -7.33 43.07
CA SER A 159 6.44 -7.98 44.37
C SER A 159 7.90 -8.38 44.57
N SER A 160 8.77 -7.39 44.68
CA SER A 160 10.05 -7.54 45.36
C SER A 160 9.72 -7.75 46.84
N PHE A 161 9.73 -9.02 47.25
CA PHE A 161 9.82 -9.43 48.65
C PHE A 161 11.15 -8.99 49.26
#